data_AF-A0A959UWE8-F1
#
_entry.id   AF-A0A959UWE8-F1
#
_cell.length_a   1.000
_cell.length_b   1.000
_cell.length_c   1.000
_cell.angle_alpha   90.00
_cell.angle_beta   90.00
_cell.angle_gamma   90.00
#
_symmetry.space_group_name_H-M   'P 1'
#
loop_
_entity.id
_entity.type
_entity.pdbx_description
1 polymer ?
#
loop_
_entity_poly.entity_id
_entity_poly.type
_entity_poly.pdbx_seq_one_letter_code
_entity_poly.pdbx_strand_id
1 'polypeptide(L)'
;MGGTIELWVDLMVPEVLDLGADTVFCDGGEFLINLPLGFSAQIWSTGSTGSWILVSEGGTYSVYADDAQGCKVYDEIALDLVECPPAMPTVFTPNGDGVNDVIRL
;
A
#
# COMPACT_ATOMS: atom_id res chain seq x y z
N MET A 1 12.26 -58.77 3.78
CA MET A 1 12.71 -57.46 3.29
C MET A 1 11.49 -56.56 3.22
N GLY A 2 11.16 -55.87 4.32
CA GLY A 2 10.07 -54.90 4.34
C GLY A 2 10.69 -53.55 4.66
N GLY A 3 10.82 -52.69 3.65
CA GLY A 3 11.23 -51.30 3.85
C GLY A 3 10.01 -50.48 4.22
N THR A 4 10.07 -49.76 5.33
CA THR A 4 9.12 -48.69 5.62
C THR A 4 9.35 -47.55 4.63
N ILE A 5 8.26 -47.07 4.03
CA ILE A 5 8.27 -45.88 3.19
C ILE A 5 8.07 -44.71 4.15
N GLU A 6 9.05 -43.81 4.27
CA GLU A 6 8.86 -42.57 5.03
C GLU A 6 8.31 -41.50 4.09
N LEU A 7 7.15 -40.94 4.47
CA LEU A 7 6.52 -39.82 3.80
C LEU A 7 6.98 -38.55 4.52
N TRP A 8 7.76 -37.71 3.86
CA TRP A 8 8.11 -36.39 4.38
C TRP A 8 6.93 -35.45 4.09
N VAL A 9 6.40 -34.82 5.14
CA VAL A 9 5.50 -33.67 4.99
C VAL A 9 6.40 -32.45 4.96
N ASP A 10 6.61 -31.88 3.78
CA ASP A 10 7.29 -30.60 3.67
C ASP A 10 6.35 -29.52 4.23
N LEU A 11 6.73 -28.96 5.38
CA LEU A 11 6.01 -27.85 5.98
C LEU A 11 6.28 -26.59 5.15
N MET A 12 5.25 -26.11 4.48
CA MET A 12 5.28 -24.87 3.72
C MET A 12 4.88 -23.73 4.64
N VAL A 13 5.82 -22.85 4.97
CA VAL A 13 5.56 -21.67 5.78
C VAL A 13 5.31 -20.50 4.83
N PRO A 14 4.10 -19.92 4.80
CA PRO A 14 3.80 -18.82 3.89
C PRO A 14 4.60 -17.57 4.25
N GLU A 15 5.02 -16.82 3.22
CA GLU A 15 5.60 -15.49 3.41
C GLU A 15 4.53 -14.52 3.94
N VAL A 16 4.93 -13.58 4.80
CA VAL A 16 4.00 -12.56 5.30
C VAL A 16 3.82 -11.49 4.24
N LEU A 17 2.59 -11.32 3.77
CA LEU A 17 2.18 -10.17 2.99
C LEU A 17 1.78 -9.04 3.94
N ASP A 18 2.37 -7.87 3.74
CA ASP A 18 2.14 -6.67 4.56
C ASP A 18 2.03 -5.44 3.63
N LEU A 19 0.83 -4.85 3.57
CA LEU A 19 0.50 -3.63 2.83
C LEU A 19 0.82 -2.36 3.64
N GLY A 20 1.22 -2.50 4.91
CA GLY A 20 1.49 -1.42 5.83
C GLY A 20 0.30 -1.10 6.73
N ALA A 21 0.50 -0.12 7.61
CA ALA A 21 -0.52 0.33 8.54
C ALA A 21 -1.58 1.19 7.86
N ASP A 22 -2.79 1.19 8.44
CA ASP A 22 -3.87 2.11 8.08
C ASP A 22 -3.37 3.56 8.03
N THR A 23 -3.81 4.26 6.99
CA THR A 23 -3.25 5.58 6.65
C THR A 23 -4.36 6.58 6.36
N VAL A 24 -4.11 7.84 6.71
CA VAL A 24 -4.97 8.97 6.35
C VAL A 24 -4.32 9.72 5.20
N PHE A 25 -5.09 10.03 4.15
CA PHE A 25 -4.62 10.85 3.05
C PHE A 25 -5.62 11.94 2.65
N CYS A 26 -5.11 12.84 1.83
CA CYS A 26 -5.65 14.15 1.56
C CYS A 26 -6.59 14.08 0.34
N ASP A 27 -7.78 14.67 0.43
CA ASP A 27 -8.73 14.71 -0.68
C ASP A 27 -8.15 15.43 -1.92
N GLY A 28 -8.50 14.91 -3.10
CA GLY A 28 -7.88 15.36 -4.35
C GLY A 28 -6.45 14.86 -4.58
N GLY A 29 -5.88 14.09 -3.64
CA GLY A 29 -4.64 13.33 -3.83
C GLY A 29 -4.90 11.90 -4.34
N GLU A 30 -3.81 11.22 -4.70
CA GLU A 30 -3.80 9.80 -5.02
C GLU A 30 -2.85 9.08 -4.05
N PHE A 31 -3.20 7.85 -3.67
CA PHE A 31 -2.40 6.97 -2.84
C PHE A 31 -2.01 5.72 -3.63
N LEU A 32 -0.71 5.43 -3.66
CA LEU A 32 -0.18 4.23 -4.32
C LEU A 32 -0.03 3.12 -3.29
N ILE A 33 -0.82 2.05 -3.43
CA ILE A 33 -0.63 0.82 -2.64
C ILE A 33 0.21 -0.12 -3.49
N ASN A 34 1.40 -0.48 -2.99
CA ASN A 34 2.35 -1.33 -3.70
C ASN A 34 2.60 -2.61 -2.91
N LEU A 35 2.58 -3.74 -3.60
CA LEU A 35 2.94 -5.02 -3.02
C LEU A 35 4.46 -5.11 -2.81
N PRO A 36 4.91 -5.82 -1.76
CA PRO A 36 6.30 -6.24 -1.67
C PRO A 36 6.68 -7.12 -2.87
N LEU A 37 7.99 -7.20 -3.15
CA LEU A 37 8.51 -8.14 -4.15
C LEU A 37 8.32 -9.58 -3.66
N GLY A 38 8.19 -10.54 -4.58
CA GLY A 38 8.09 -11.97 -4.25
C GLY A 38 6.68 -12.55 -4.36
N PHE A 39 5.67 -11.69 -4.53
CA PHE A 39 4.27 -12.11 -4.69
C PHE A 39 3.83 -12.16 -6.15
N SER A 40 2.95 -13.09 -6.48
CA SER A 40 2.38 -13.35 -7.81
C SER A 40 0.85 -13.49 -7.76
N ALA A 41 0.17 -13.58 -8.91
CA ALA A 41 -1.28 -13.82 -9.01
C ALA A 41 -2.16 -12.83 -8.19
N GLN A 42 -1.84 -11.54 -8.26
CA GLN A 42 -2.42 -10.56 -7.35
C GLN A 42 -3.79 -10.09 -7.82
N ILE A 43 -4.79 -10.23 -6.95
CA ILE A 43 -6.18 -9.83 -7.20
C ILE A 43 -6.59 -8.85 -6.11
N TRP A 44 -6.85 -7.61 -6.51
CA TRP A 44 -7.26 -6.53 -5.60
C TRP A 44 -8.78 -6.52 -5.40
N SER A 45 -9.25 -6.01 -4.25
CA SER A 45 -10.68 -5.80 -3.97
C SER A 45 -11.40 -4.89 -4.97
N THR A 46 -10.64 -4.04 -5.67
CA THR A 46 -11.13 -3.19 -6.77
C THR A 46 -11.42 -3.96 -8.06
N GLY A 47 -11.06 -5.25 -8.12
CA GLY A 47 -11.09 -6.07 -9.34
C GLY A 47 -9.85 -5.88 -10.23
N SER A 48 -8.92 -5.01 -9.86
CA SER A 48 -7.64 -4.84 -10.56
C SER A 48 -6.72 -6.05 -10.33
N THR A 49 -5.78 -6.24 -11.26
CA THR A 49 -4.69 -7.20 -11.13
C THR A 49 -3.34 -6.51 -11.32
N GLY A 50 -2.31 -7.00 -10.64
CA GLY A 50 -0.95 -6.47 -10.73
C GLY A 50 -0.36 -6.09 -9.38
N SER A 51 0.91 -5.68 -9.40
CA SER A 51 1.71 -5.42 -8.18
C SER A 51 1.33 -4.15 -7.44
N TRP A 52 0.46 -3.31 -7.98
CA TRP A 52 0.06 -2.06 -7.35
C TRP A 52 -1.32 -1.62 -7.81
N ILE A 53 -1.95 -0.77 -7.01
CA ILE A 53 -3.11 0.03 -7.39
C ILE A 53 -2.91 1.48 -6.97
N LEU A 54 -3.47 2.38 -7.76
CA LEU A 54 -3.53 3.80 -7.47
C LEU A 54 -4.98 4.14 -7.12
N VAL A 55 -5.20 4.70 -5.94
CA VAL A 55 -6.54 4.96 -5.40
C VAL A 55 -6.68 6.41 -4.99
N SER A 56 -7.86 6.99 -5.19
CA SER A 56 -8.16 8.40 -4.86
C SER A 56 -9.33 8.54 -3.87
N GLU A 57 -9.92 7.43 -3.45
CA GLU A 57 -11.04 7.39 -2.52
C GLU A 57 -10.61 6.72 -1.21
N GLY A 58 -11.24 7.12 -0.11
CA GLY A 58 -11.10 6.40 1.15
C GLY A 58 -11.84 5.07 1.12
N GLY A 59 -11.36 4.10 1.88
CA GLY A 59 -11.94 2.76 1.97
C GLY A 59 -10.92 1.71 2.39
N THR A 60 -11.40 0.47 2.52
CA THR A 60 -10.54 -0.69 2.77
C THR A 60 -10.16 -1.35 1.45
N TYR A 61 -8.86 -1.46 1.21
CA TYR A 61 -8.29 -2.12 0.05
C TYR A 61 -7.60 -3.41 0.48
N SER A 62 -7.95 -4.51 -0.17
CA SER A 62 -7.38 -5.83 0.14
C SER A 62 -6.81 -6.48 -1.10
N VAL A 63 -5.87 -7.42 -0.91
CA VAL A 63 -5.29 -8.18 -2.01
C VAL A 63 -5.09 -9.63 -1.61
N TYR A 64 -5.41 -10.53 -2.54
CA TYR A 64 -4.96 -11.92 -2.49
C TYR A 64 -3.75 -12.08 -3.40
N ALA A 65 -2.71 -12.77 -2.94
CA ALA A 65 -1.55 -13.08 -3.74
C ALA A 65 -1.04 -14.51 -3.45
N ASP A 66 -0.23 -15.04 -4.36
CA ASP A 66 0.53 -16.26 -4.16
C ASP A 66 1.99 -15.88 -3.85
N ASP A 67 2.56 -16.38 -2.75
CA ASP A 67 3.97 -16.19 -2.44
C ASP A 67 4.88 -17.03 -3.35
N ALA A 68 6.20 -16.87 -3.20
CA ALA A 68 7.18 -17.59 -4.03
C ALA A 68 7.19 -19.10 -3.79
N GLN A 69 6.58 -19.59 -2.71
CA GLN A 69 6.43 -21.02 -2.46
C GLN A 69 5.16 -21.53 -3.15
N GLY A 70 4.15 -20.68 -3.35
CA GLY A 70 2.83 -21.00 -3.90
C GLY A 70 1.73 -21.06 -2.85
N CYS A 71 1.96 -20.52 -1.65
CA CYS A 71 0.91 -20.34 -0.65
C CYS A 71 0.07 -19.11 -0.98
N LYS A 72 -1.24 -19.22 -0.74
CA LYS A 72 -2.16 -18.09 -0.81
C LYS A 72 -2.06 -17.26 0.45
N VAL A 73 -1.82 -15.96 0.26
CA VAL A 73 -1.73 -14.96 1.30
C VAL A 73 -2.72 -13.84 1.03
N TYR A 74 -3.09 -13.13 2.09
CA TYR A 74 -4.09 -12.07 2.08
C TYR A 74 -3.64 -10.97 3.04
N ASP A 75 -3.86 -9.73 2.64
CA ASP A 75 -3.74 -8.60 3.54
C ASP A 75 -4.67 -7.44 3.12
N GLU A 76 -4.95 -6.54 4.04
CA GLU A 76 -5.78 -5.36 3.84
C GLU A 76 -5.22 -4.10 4.52
N ILE A 77 -5.55 -2.95 3.94
CA ILE A 77 -5.19 -1.64 4.46
C ILE A 77 -6.43 -0.73 4.43
N ALA A 78 -6.70 -0.01 5.52
CA ALA A 78 -7.72 1.02 5.55
C ALA A 78 -7.12 2.40 5.23
N LEU A 79 -7.76 3.09 4.29
CA LEU A 79 -7.41 4.46 3.92
C LEU A 79 -8.55 5.41 4.29
N ASP A 80 -8.27 6.37 5.17
CA ASP A 80 -9.20 7.43 5.51
C ASP A 80 -8.91 8.68 4.69
N LEU A 81 -9.96 9.30 4.16
CA LEU A 81 -9.88 10.53 3.39
C LEU A 81 -10.20 11.74 4.27
N VAL A 82 -9.34 12.76 4.26
CA VAL A 82 -9.57 14.04 4.96
C VAL A 82 -9.43 15.22 4.02
N GLU A 83 -10.21 16.28 4.28
CA GLU A 83 -10.09 17.55 3.56
C GLU A 83 -8.70 18.14 3.79
N CYS A 84 -7.96 18.40 2.71
CA CYS A 84 -6.68 19.07 2.83
C CYS A 84 -6.86 20.50 3.33
N PRO A 85 -5.99 20.98 4.23
CA PRO A 85 -5.89 22.41 4.48
C PRO A 85 -5.57 23.11 3.15
N PRO A 86 -6.22 24.24 2.83
CA PRO A 86 -5.96 24.94 1.58
C PRO A 86 -4.48 25.27 1.50
N ALA A 87 -3.87 24.99 0.35
CA ALA A 87 -2.50 25.40 0.06
C ALA A 87 -2.43 26.91 0.28
N MET A 88 -1.73 27.35 1.33
CA MET A 88 -1.59 28.78 1.60
C MET A 88 -0.83 29.38 0.41
N PRO A 89 -1.43 30.30 -0.35
CA PRO A 89 -0.73 30.92 -1.46
C PRO A 89 0.48 31.68 -0.93
N THR A 90 1.65 31.47 -1.54
CA THR A 90 2.95 32.06 -1.16
C THR A 90 3.06 33.57 -1.45
N VAL A 91 1.93 34.27 -1.52
CA VAL A 91 1.89 35.70 -1.88
C VAL A 91 2.29 36.60 -0.71
N PHE A 92 2.11 36.17 0.55
CA PHE A 92 2.62 36.84 1.76
C PHE A 92 2.84 35.87 2.92
N THR A 93 3.74 34.90 2.77
CA THR A 93 4.12 34.03 3.89
C THR A 93 5.59 34.28 4.20
N PRO A 94 5.94 35.01 5.27
CA PRO A 94 7.33 35.09 5.71
C PRO A 94 7.68 33.76 6.40
N ASN A 95 7.90 32.71 5.61
CA ASN A 95 8.30 31.37 6.06
C ASN A 95 9.82 31.16 5.96
N GLY A 96 10.58 32.15 5.46
CA GLY A 96 12.04 32.17 5.44
C GLY A 96 12.67 31.53 4.20
N ASP A 97 11.95 31.39 3.09
CA ASP A 97 12.45 30.78 1.84
C ASP A 97 13.13 31.77 0.86
N GLY A 98 13.14 33.06 1.19
CA GLY A 98 13.70 34.15 0.41
C GLY A 98 12.72 34.74 -0.62
N VAL A 99 11.52 34.18 -0.77
CA VAL A 99 10.48 34.62 -1.71
C VAL A 99 9.34 35.27 -0.94
N ASN A 100 9.02 36.53 -1.27
CA ASN A 100 7.90 37.27 -0.66
C ASN A 100 7.92 37.34 0.88
N ASP A 101 9.09 37.13 1.52
CA ASP A 101 9.28 37.32 2.98
C ASP A 101 9.35 38.78 3.39
N VAL A 102 9.60 39.67 2.44
CA VAL A 102 9.76 41.11 2.68
C VAL A 102 8.80 41.88 1.79
N ILE A 103 7.81 42.51 2.39
CA ILE A 103 6.99 43.52 1.70
C ILE A 103 7.88 44.74 1.47
N ARG A 104 8.16 45.08 0.22
CA ARG A 104 8.79 46.34 -0.18
C ARG A 104 7.70 47.27 -0.71
N LEU A 105 7.41 48.34 0.03
CA LEU A 105 6.53 49.45 -0.37
C LEU A 105 7.31 50.48 -1.18
#